data_AF-A0A2D5BP08-F1
#
_entry.id   AF-A0A2D5BP08-F1
#
_cell.length_a   1.000
_cell.length_b   1.000
_cell.length_c   1.000
_cell.angle_alpha   90.00
_cell.angle_beta   90.00
_cell.angle_gamma   90.00
#
_symmetry.space_group_name_H-M   'P 1'
#
loop_
_entity.id
_entity.type
_entity.pdbx_description
1 polymer ?
#
loop_
_entity_poly.entity_id
_entity_poly.type
_entity_poly.pdbx_seq_one_letter_code
_entity_poly.pdbx_strand_id
1 'polypeptide(L)'
;MAFDLREYTIRRKVLKIFGASFHVYDASGQVVAFSSQKAFKLREDIRVFTDDTRSTELMNVRARQIVDFSAAYDMVDSTENTKIGAARRKGWSSMIRDSWEVLDANDQPIASLQEDSTAMALLRRFLVNLIPQTFHMRDPDGRELAVMRVHFNPFIYRMTVSVSDTSVDPRVVFGAAVLLAAIEGRQQ
;
A
#
# COMPACT_ATOMS: atom_id res chain seq x y z
N MET A 1 7.48 -4.91 -16.14
CA MET A 1 7.57 -3.70 -15.29
C MET A 1 7.37 -4.10 -13.83
N ALA A 2 7.72 -3.26 -12.85
CA ALA A 2 7.56 -3.59 -11.42
C ALA A 2 6.12 -4.03 -11.04
N PHE A 3 5.13 -3.51 -11.78
CA PHE A 3 3.71 -3.80 -11.60
C PHE A 3 3.27 -5.20 -12.08
N ASP A 4 4.02 -5.83 -12.98
CA ASP A 4 3.65 -7.14 -13.56
C ASP A 4 4.13 -8.32 -12.70
N LEU A 5 4.85 -8.03 -11.61
CA LEU A 5 5.38 -9.05 -10.72
C LEU A 5 4.26 -9.67 -9.90
N ARG A 6 4.17 -11.00 -9.95
CA ARG A 6 3.27 -11.76 -9.08
C ARG A 6 3.74 -11.85 -7.64
N GLU A 7 5.03 -11.63 -7.39
CA GLU A 7 5.57 -11.54 -6.04
C GLU A 7 6.66 -10.47 -5.98
N TYR A 8 6.59 -9.63 -4.95
CA TYR A 8 7.61 -8.61 -4.67
C TYR A 8 7.64 -8.25 -3.18
N THR A 9 8.76 -7.67 -2.74
CA THR A 9 8.97 -7.25 -1.36
C THR A 9 9.15 -5.73 -1.27
N ILE A 10 8.30 -5.07 -0.49
CA ILE A 10 8.46 -3.66 -0.12
C ILE A 10 9.26 -3.60 1.19
N ARG A 11 10.39 -2.90 1.20
CA ARG A 11 11.25 -2.76 2.39
C ARG A 11 11.64 -1.30 2.61
N ARG A 12 11.52 -0.83 3.85
CA ARG A 12 11.89 0.52 4.24
C ARG A 12 13.39 0.75 4.05
N LYS A 13 13.76 1.87 3.42
CA LYS A 13 15.15 2.35 3.34
C LYS A 13 15.50 3.00 4.68
N VAL A 14 16.44 2.41 5.40
CA VAL A 14 16.98 2.95 6.66
C VAL A 14 17.94 4.10 6.31
N LEU A 15 18.09 5.11 7.17
CA LEU A 15 18.96 6.30 7.03
C LEU A 15 18.36 7.52 6.29
N LYS A 16 17.07 7.82 6.46
CA LYS A 16 16.54 9.15 6.13
C LYS A 16 16.19 9.94 7.39
N ILE A 17 16.64 11.19 7.43
CA ILE A 17 16.33 12.16 8.49
C ILE A 17 14.86 12.62 8.40
N PHE A 18 14.27 12.58 7.20
CA PHE A 18 12.91 13.07 6.94
C PHE A 18 12.15 12.21 5.92
N GLY A 19 10.90 11.85 6.24
CA GLY A 19 9.96 11.12 5.36
C GLY A 19 10.25 9.62 5.22
N ALA A 20 9.23 8.83 4.87
CA ALA A 20 9.38 7.41 4.60
C ALA A 20 9.85 7.16 3.15
N SER A 21 10.64 6.11 2.93
CA SER A 21 11.00 5.64 1.59
C SER A 21 11.20 4.14 1.60
N PHE A 22 10.89 3.51 0.48
CA PHE A 22 10.86 2.06 0.35
C PHE A 22 11.52 1.65 -0.97
N HIS A 23 12.31 0.59 -0.94
CA HIS A 23 12.69 -0.14 -2.14
C HIS A 23 11.69 -1.28 -2.35
N VAL A 24 11.37 -1.53 -3.61
CA VAL A 24 10.62 -2.72 -4.05
C VAL A 24 11.59 -3.68 -4.70
N TYR A 25 11.65 -4.89 -4.18
CA TYR A 25 12.51 -5.96 -4.67
C TYR A 25 11.67 -7.02 -5.36
N ASP A 26 12.16 -7.55 -6.48
CA ASP A 26 11.62 -8.77 -7.06
C ASP A 26 12.07 -10.02 -6.28
N ALA A 27 11.65 -11.21 -6.75
CA ALA A 27 12.02 -12.49 -6.15
C ALA A 27 13.54 -12.79 -6.22
N SER A 28 14.28 -12.18 -7.14
CA SER A 28 15.74 -12.33 -7.26
C SER A 28 16.52 -11.40 -6.31
N GLY A 29 15.83 -10.46 -5.66
CA GLY A 29 16.44 -9.45 -4.80
C GLY A 29 16.93 -8.21 -5.55
N GLN A 30 16.53 -8.02 -6.81
CA GLN A 30 16.81 -6.81 -7.58
C GLN A 30 15.81 -5.71 -7.24
N VAL A 31 16.28 -4.47 -7.10
CA VAL A 31 15.39 -3.30 -6.95
C VAL A 31 14.71 -3.01 -8.27
N VAL A 32 13.38 -3.04 -8.29
CA VAL A 32 12.54 -2.82 -9.48
C VAL A 32 11.72 -1.54 -9.40
N ALA A 33 11.57 -0.97 -8.21
CA ALA A 33 10.96 0.33 -8.00
C ALA A 33 11.43 0.96 -6.68
N PHE A 34 11.28 2.28 -6.59
CA PHE A 34 11.58 3.06 -5.39
C PHE A 34 10.41 3.97 -5.06
N SER A 35 9.88 3.86 -3.85
CA SER A 35 8.84 4.74 -3.33
C SER A 35 9.43 5.78 -2.38
N SER A 36 9.06 7.04 -2.56
CA SER A 36 9.45 8.15 -1.69
C SER A 36 8.25 8.98 -1.29
N GLN A 37 8.11 9.20 0.02
CA GLN A 37 7.17 10.15 0.58
C GLN A 37 7.86 11.49 0.82
N LYS A 38 7.22 12.60 0.45
CA LYS A 38 7.73 13.94 0.81
C LYS A 38 7.48 14.20 2.30
N ALA A 39 8.52 14.58 3.03
CA ALA A 39 8.45 14.81 4.47
C ALA A 39 7.70 16.08 4.91
N PHE A 40 7.49 17.04 3.98
CA PHE A 40 7.00 18.39 4.29
C PHE A 40 5.62 18.71 3.70
N LYS A 41 4.88 17.73 3.19
CA LYS A 41 3.51 17.98 2.68
C LYS A 41 2.48 17.75 3.78
N LEU A 42 1.56 18.70 3.92
CA LEU A 42 0.38 18.63 4.80
C LEU A 42 -0.52 17.41 4.49
N ARG A 43 -0.43 16.89 3.26
CA ARG A 43 -1.16 15.72 2.75
C ARG A 43 -0.18 14.71 2.17
N GLU A 44 -0.49 13.43 2.32
CA GLU A 44 0.34 12.35 1.80
C GLU A 44 0.41 12.37 0.26
N ASP A 45 1.64 12.38 -0.24
CA ASP A 45 2.02 12.31 -1.65
C ASP A 45 3.16 11.30 -1.73
N ILE A 46 2.84 10.09 -2.18
CA ILE A 46 3.76 8.98 -2.28
C ILE A 46 4.06 8.80 -3.77
N ARG A 47 5.32 8.96 -4.14
CA ARG A 47 5.76 8.82 -5.52
C ARG A 47 6.57 7.56 -5.70
N VAL A 48 6.30 6.86 -6.78
CA VAL A 48 6.99 5.63 -7.17
C VAL A 48 7.84 5.96 -8.40
N PHE A 49 9.10 5.57 -8.36
CA PHE A 49 10.09 5.75 -9.41
C PHE A 49 10.66 4.39 -9.83
N THR A 50 11.35 4.35 -10.96
CA THR A 50 12.12 3.17 -11.41
C THR A 50 13.20 2.78 -10.40
N ASP A 51 13.82 3.78 -9.78
CA ASP A 51 14.96 3.63 -8.87
C ASP A 51 15.09 4.85 -7.94
N ASP A 52 16.14 4.86 -7.12
CA ASP A 52 16.34 5.91 -6.11
C ASP A 52 16.96 7.21 -6.64
N THR A 53 17.32 7.29 -7.93
CA THR A 53 17.71 8.54 -8.61
C THR A 53 16.51 9.48 -8.80
N ARG A 54 15.30 8.90 -8.87
CA ARG A 54 14.02 9.60 -9.07
C ARG A 54 13.93 10.36 -10.41
N SER A 55 14.63 9.89 -11.44
CA SER A 55 14.57 10.47 -12.78
C SER A 55 13.25 10.17 -13.50
N THR A 56 12.70 8.96 -13.28
CA THR A 56 11.54 8.45 -13.99
C THR A 56 10.45 8.06 -12.99
N GLU A 57 9.39 8.86 -12.91
CA GLU A 57 8.24 8.60 -12.07
C GLU A 57 7.28 7.63 -12.78
N LEU A 58 6.86 6.58 -12.08
CA LEU A 58 5.93 5.56 -12.57
C LEU A 58 4.50 5.81 -12.08
N MET A 59 4.35 6.24 -10.83
CA MET A 59 3.04 6.41 -10.20
C MET A 59 3.09 7.47 -9.10
N ASN A 60 1.97 8.17 -8.94
CA ASN A 60 1.70 9.04 -7.81
C ASN A 60 0.45 8.58 -7.05
N VAL A 61 0.63 8.26 -5.76
CA VAL A 61 -0.46 7.99 -4.83
C VAL A 61 -0.68 9.23 -3.97
N ARG A 62 -1.79 9.92 -4.18
CA ARG A 62 -2.06 11.24 -3.58
C ARG A 62 -3.36 11.25 -2.80
N ALA A 63 -3.32 11.80 -1.59
CA ALA A 63 -4.53 11.98 -0.79
C ALA A 63 -5.49 12.99 -1.44
N ARG A 64 -6.78 12.66 -1.47
CA ARG A 64 -7.87 13.57 -1.85
C ARG A 64 -8.76 13.87 -0.64
N GLN A 65 -9.30 15.08 -0.59
CA GLN A 65 -10.26 15.46 0.44
C GLN A 65 -11.64 14.97 0.02
N ILE A 66 -12.29 14.20 0.89
CA ILE A 66 -13.71 13.86 0.72
C ILE A 66 -14.39 14.18 2.05
N VAL A 67 -15.51 14.90 1.98
CA VAL A 67 -16.25 15.40 3.16
C VAL A 67 -16.74 14.25 4.05
N ASP A 68 -17.05 13.08 3.45
CA ASP A 68 -17.70 11.95 4.13
C ASP A 68 -16.75 10.80 4.51
N PHE A 69 -15.44 10.91 4.28
CA PHE A 69 -14.50 9.80 4.50
C PHE A 69 -13.27 10.18 5.33
N SER A 70 -12.79 9.22 6.12
CA SER A 70 -11.62 9.39 6.98
C SER A 70 -10.31 9.58 6.20
N ALA A 71 -10.16 8.90 5.05
CA ALA A 71 -9.05 9.09 4.12
C ALA A 71 -9.36 8.45 2.75
N ALA A 72 -8.91 9.08 1.66
CA ALA A 72 -8.96 8.52 0.31
C ALA A 72 -7.73 8.94 -0.50
N TYR A 73 -7.25 8.03 -1.34
CA TYR A 73 -6.00 8.17 -2.08
C TYR A 73 -6.20 7.76 -3.53
N ASP A 74 -5.99 8.69 -4.46
CA ASP A 74 -5.99 8.37 -5.88
C ASP A 74 -4.63 7.77 -6.27
N MET A 75 -4.66 6.74 -7.09
CA MET A 75 -3.51 6.15 -7.75
C MET A 75 -3.50 6.65 -9.20
N VAL A 76 -2.44 7.37 -9.57
CA VAL A 76 -2.29 8.01 -10.89
C VAL A 76 -1.07 7.43 -11.58
N ASP A 77 -1.23 6.94 -12.80
CA ASP A 77 -0.12 6.57 -13.69
C ASP A 77 0.59 7.85 -14.13
N SER A 78 1.88 7.98 -13.83
CA SER A 78 2.63 9.20 -14.12
C SER A 78 3.10 9.29 -15.57
N THR A 79 3.06 8.19 -16.33
CA THR A 79 3.39 8.15 -17.77
C THR A 79 2.23 8.73 -18.58
N GLU A 80 1.02 8.30 -18.28
CA GLU A 80 -0.20 8.74 -18.98
C GLU A 80 -0.87 9.94 -18.31
N ASN A 81 -0.51 10.24 -17.06
CA ASN A 81 -1.18 11.22 -16.20
C ASN A 81 -2.69 10.92 -16.02
N THR A 82 -3.02 9.64 -15.92
CA THR A 82 -4.40 9.13 -15.80
C THR A 82 -4.62 8.50 -14.42
N LYS A 83 -5.80 8.73 -13.83
CA LYS A 83 -6.22 7.99 -12.64
C LYS A 83 -6.52 6.56 -13.05
N ILE A 84 -5.88 5.60 -12.37
CA ILE A 84 -6.07 4.18 -12.62
C ILE A 84 -6.91 3.50 -11.52
N GLY A 85 -6.99 4.12 -10.35
CA GLY A 85 -7.78 3.62 -9.24
C GLY A 85 -7.69 4.51 -8.01
N ALA A 86 -8.30 4.07 -6.92
CA ALA A 86 -8.16 4.71 -5.61
C ALA A 86 -8.27 3.70 -4.47
N ALA A 87 -7.74 4.07 -3.31
CA ALA A 87 -7.94 3.35 -2.06
C ALA A 87 -8.61 4.30 -1.05
N ARG A 88 -9.72 3.88 -0.47
CA ARG A 88 -10.51 4.68 0.48
C ARG A 88 -10.70 3.90 1.78
N ARG A 89 -10.43 4.53 2.90
CA ARG A 89 -10.64 3.93 4.21
C ARG A 89 -12.13 3.97 4.56
N LYS A 90 -12.71 2.83 4.98
CA LYS A 90 -14.09 2.81 5.50
C LYS A 90 -14.12 3.53 6.86
N GLY A 91 -14.91 4.60 6.97
CA GLY A 91 -15.08 5.38 8.20
C GLY A 91 -16.02 4.73 9.22
N TRP A 92 -15.78 4.99 10.51
CA TRP A 92 -16.60 4.73 11.72
C TRP A 92 -17.12 3.31 12.02
N SER A 93 -17.02 2.32 11.13
CA SER A 93 -17.16 0.90 11.54
C SER A 93 -15.86 0.33 12.15
N SER A 94 -14.78 1.11 12.19
CA SER A 94 -13.40 0.68 12.36
C SER A 94 -12.78 1.01 13.72
N MET A 95 -13.54 0.93 14.82
CA MET A 95 -12.90 0.90 16.15
C MET A 95 -12.04 -0.37 16.36
N ILE A 96 -12.10 -1.35 15.44
CA ILE A 96 -11.48 -2.67 15.60
C ILE A 96 -10.66 -3.15 14.38
N ARG A 97 -10.88 -2.65 13.15
CA ARG A 97 -10.22 -3.19 11.93
C ARG A 97 -9.84 -2.10 10.93
N ASP A 98 -8.62 -2.17 10.40
CA ASP A 98 -8.25 -1.42 9.20
C ASP A 98 -8.87 -2.09 7.97
N SER A 99 -9.84 -1.41 7.35
CA SER A 99 -10.51 -1.86 6.14
C SER A 99 -10.51 -0.75 5.10
N TRP A 100 -10.05 -1.11 3.90
CA TRP A 100 -10.01 -0.23 2.75
C TRP A 100 -10.88 -0.78 1.63
N GLU A 101 -11.52 0.12 0.91
CA GLU A 101 -12.11 -0.13 -0.41
C GLU A 101 -11.11 0.26 -1.46
N VAL A 102 -10.93 -0.62 -2.44
CA VAL A 102 -10.16 -0.37 -3.66
C VAL A 102 -11.17 -0.08 -4.76
N LEU A 103 -10.98 1.04 -5.43
CA LEU A 103 -11.85 1.58 -6.46
C LEU A 103 -11.13 1.58 -7.81
N ASP A 104 -11.88 1.42 -8.89
CA ASP A 104 -11.39 1.63 -10.25
C ASP A 104 -11.17 3.11 -10.58
N ALA A 105 -10.79 3.39 -11.83
CA ALA A 105 -10.59 4.74 -12.34
C ALA A 105 -11.86 5.63 -12.25
N ASN A 106 -13.05 5.02 -12.26
CA ASN A 106 -14.36 5.66 -12.20
C ASN A 106 -14.95 5.69 -10.77
N ASP A 107 -14.13 5.42 -9.76
CA ASP A 107 -14.53 5.36 -8.35
C ASP A 107 -15.56 4.27 -8.01
N GLN A 108 -15.67 3.22 -8.83
CA GLN A 108 -16.50 2.04 -8.53
C GLN A 108 -15.72 1.04 -7.66
N PRO A 109 -16.32 0.48 -6.59
CA PRO A 109 -15.66 -0.53 -5.77
C PRO A 109 -15.37 -1.81 -6.56
N ILE A 110 -14.11 -2.21 -6.61
CA ILE A 110 -13.64 -3.41 -7.32
C ILE A 110 -12.95 -4.42 -6.40
N ALA A 111 -12.51 -3.99 -5.22
CA ALA A 111 -11.98 -4.89 -4.20
C ALA A 111 -12.05 -4.27 -2.81
N SER A 112 -11.81 -5.09 -1.79
CA SER A 112 -11.56 -4.66 -0.43
C SER A 112 -10.24 -5.20 0.06
N LEU A 113 -9.51 -4.41 0.85
CA LEU A 113 -8.29 -4.80 1.52
C LEU A 113 -8.56 -4.84 3.02
N GLN A 114 -8.45 -6.03 3.61
CA GLN A 114 -8.83 -6.29 5.00
C GLN A 114 -7.78 -7.12 5.72
N GLU A 115 -7.55 -6.82 6.98
CA GLU A 115 -6.68 -7.62 7.82
C GLU A 115 -7.34 -8.93 8.29
N ASP A 116 -6.55 -10.00 8.38
CA ASP A 116 -7.00 -11.38 8.65
C ASP A 116 -7.64 -11.59 10.03
N SER A 117 -7.17 -10.93 11.11
CA SER A 117 -7.70 -11.20 12.46
C SER A 117 -8.02 -9.96 13.31
N THR A 118 -9.33 -9.81 13.57
CA THR A 118 -9.90 -8.83 14.50
C THR A 118 -9.37 -8.99 15.95
N ALA A 119 -9.16 -10.23 16.41
CA ALA A 119 -8.66 -10.48 17.77
C ALA A 119 -7.19 -10.04 17.94
N MET A 120 -6.33 -10.30 16.95
CA MET A 120 -4.94 -9.82 16.99
C MET A 120 -4.87 -8.30 16.81
N ALA A 121 -5.76 -7.70 16.02
CA ALA A 121 -5.83 -6.26 15.86
C ALA A 121 -6.06 -5.52 17.18
N LEU A 122 -6.90 -6.07 18.06
CA LEU A 122 -7.10 -5.54 19.41
C LEU A 122 -5.90 -5.78 20.31
N LEU A 123 -5.29 -6.98 20.28
CA LEU A 123 -4.11 -7.31 21.09
C LEU A 123 -2.89 -6.45 20.76
N ARG A 124 -2.70 -6.05 19.49
CA ARG A 124 -1.62 -5.15 19.09
C ARG A 124 -1.67 -3.79 19.79
N ARG A 125 -2.85 -3.30 20.18
CA ARG A 125 -2.99 -2.06 20.98
C ARG A 125 -2.33 -2.16 22.35
N PHE A 126 -2.13 -3.39 22.85
CA PHE A 126 -1.59 -3.66 24.18
C PHE A 126 -0.20 -4.33 24.14
N LEU A 127 0.20 -4.97 23.04
CA LEU A 127 1.41 -5.80 22.93
C LEU A 127 2.53 -5.26 22.00
N VAL A 128 2.56 -3.95 21.71
CA VAL A 128 3.67 -3.25 20.99
C VAL A 128 4.23 -4.01 19.76
N ASN A 129 3.68 -3.81 18.56
CA ASN A 129 4.30 -4.11 17.25
C ASN A 129 4.98 -5.49 17.01
N LEU A 130 4.70 -6.50 17.85
CA LEU A 130 5.33 -7.83 17.82
C LEU A 130 4.60 -8.88 16.96
N ILE A 131 3.44 -8.53 16.40
CA ILE A 131 2.55 -9.48 15.71
C ILE A 131 2.57 -9.21 14.20
N PRO A 132 3.00 -10.18 13.36
CA PRO A 132 2.87 -10.10 11.91
C PRO A 132 1.44 -9.80 11.48
N GLN A 133 1.28 -8.90 10.51
CA GLN A 133 -0.02 -8.54 9.95
C GLN A 133 -0.13 -9.11 8.54
N THR A 134 -1.29 -9.66 8.22
CA THR A 134 -1.61 -10.12 6.85
C THR A 134 -2.88 -9.42 6.40
N PHE A 135 -2.79 -8.77 5.24
CA PHE A 135 -3.92 -8.11 4.59
C PHE A 135 -4.29 -8.87 3.33
N HIS A 136 -5.58 -9.12 3.15
CA HIS A 136 -6.15 -9.83 2.02
C HIS A 136 -6.89 -8.82 1.15
N MET A 137 -6.50 -8.74 -0.12
CA MET A 137 -7.26 -8.05 -1.15
C MET A 137 -8.22 -9.04 -1.80
N ARG A 138 -9.52 -8.78 -1.71
CA ARG A 138 -10.58 -9.63 -2.28
C ARG A 138 -11.53 -8.82 -3.14
N ASP A 139 -11.99 -9.40 -4.24
CA ASP A 139 -13.06 -8.83 -5.06
C ASP A 139 -14.43 -8.90 -4.34
N PRO A 140 -15.51 -8.32 -4.92
CA PRO A 140 -16.84 -8.36 -4.32
C PRO A 140 -17.41 -9.79 -4.15
N ASP A 141 -16.96 -10.73 -4.98
CA ASP A 141 -17.37 -12.15 -4.91
C ASP A 141 -16.58 -12.93 -3.85
N GLY A 142 -15.62 -12.28 -3.19
CA GLY A 142 -14.80 -12.85 -2.11
C GLY A 142 -13.58 -13.62 -2.58
N ARG A 143 -13.26 -13.60 -3.89
CA ARG A 143 -12.07 -14.23 -4.45
C ARG A 143 -10.83 -13.43 -4.10
N GLU A 144 -9.76 -14.12 -3.74
CA GLU A 144 -8.50 -13.50 -3.34
C GLU A 144 -7.69 -13.03 -4.55
N LEU A 145 -7.47 -11.72 -4.63
CA LEU A 145 -6.68 -11.08 -5.68
C LEU A 145 -5.20 -11.00 -5.30
N ALA A 146 -4.93 -10.61 -4.05
CA ALA A 146 -3.58 -10.48 -3.54
C ALA A 146 -3.51 -10.60 -2.02
N VAL A 147 -2.35 -10.99 -1.51
CA VAL A 147 -2.03 -11.06 -0.08
C VAL A 147 -0.81 -10.20 0.21
N MET A 148 -0.92 -9.37 1.24
CA MET A 148 0.16 -8.49 1.70
C MET A 148 0.55 -8.91 3.12
N ARG A 149 1.72 -9.54 3.26
CA ARG A 149 2.21 -10.09 4.53
C ARG A 149 3.34 -9.23 5.07
N VAL A 150 3.08 -8.55 6.19
CA VAL A 150 4.09 -7.81 6.94
C VAL A 150 4.91 -8.79 7.77
N HIS A 151 6.22 -8.76 7.59
CA HIS A 151 7.16 -9.59 8.34
C HIS A 151 7.57 -8.87 9.62
N PHE A 152 7.54 -9.59 10.75
CA PHE A 152 8.02 -9.04 12.01
C PHE A 152 9.53 -8.76 11.93
N ASN A 153 9.90 -7.50 12.14
CA ASN A 153 11.28 -7.07 12.29
C ASN A 153 11.29 -5.76 13.10
N PRO A 154 11.94 -5.73 14.29
CA PRO A 154 11.89 -4.57 15.18
C PRO A 154 12.70 -3.35 14.68
N PHE A 155 13.47 -3.51 13.60
CA PHE A 155 14.35 -2.46 13.08
C PHE A 155 13.94 -1.97 11.68
N ILE A 156 13.39 -2.85 10.85
CA ILE A 156 13.14 -2.55 9.44
C ILE A 156 11.80 -3.12 8.99
N TYR A 157 10.86 -2.23 8.66
CA TYR A 157 9.62 -2.61 8.00
C TYR A 157 9.89 -3.37 6.69
N ARG A 158 9.26 -4.55 6.56
CA ARG A 158 9.29 -5.42 5.39
C ARG A 158 7.91 -6.03 5.16
N MET A 159 7.42 -5.96 3.92
CA MET A 159 6.16 -6.58 3.50
C MET A 159 6.35 -7.32 2.18
N THR A 160 5.89 -8.56 2.11
CA THR A 160 5.80 -9.32 0.86
C THR A 160 4.39 -9.16 0.30
N VAL A 161 4.29 -8.96 -1.00
CA VAL A 161 3.04 -8.93 -1.74
C VAL A 161 3.03 -10.10 -2.71
N SER A 162 1.97 -10.88 -2.69
CA SER A 162 1.73 -12.00 -3.59
C SER A 162 0.41 -11.76 -4.31
N VAL A 163 0.45 -11.62 -5.64
CA VAL A 163 -0.71 -11.41 -6.50
C VAL A 163 -1.11 -12.75 -7.11
N SER A 164 -2.27 -13.24 -6.68
CA SER A 164 -2.82 -14.54 -7.11
C SER A 164 -3.67 -14.40 -8.36
N ASP A 165 -4.26 -13.22 -8.59
CA ASP A 165 -5.17 -12.97 -9.69
C ASP A 165 -4.98 -11.59 -10.32
N THR A 166 -5.12 -11.51 -11.63
CA THR A 166 -4.89 -10.29 -12.43
C THR A 166 -6.15 -9.78 -13.11
N SER A 167 -7.34 -10.14 -12.61
CA SER A 167 -8.61 -9.57 -13.09
C SER A 167 -8.76 -8.09 -12.76
N VAL A 168 -7.99 -7.60 -11.79
CA VAL A 168 -7.81 -6.17 -11.48
C VAL A 168 -6.47 -5.73 -12.05
N ASP A 169 -6.41 -4.48 -12.52
CA ASP A 169 -5.16 -3.86 -13.00
C ASP A 169 -4.05 -4.02 -11.93
N PRO A 170 -2.93 -4.71 -12.24
CA PRO A 170 -1.84 -4.94 -11.29
C PRO A 170 -1.25 -3.65 -10.71
N ARG A 171 -1.33 -2.52 -11.44
CA ARG A 171 -0.90 -1.21 -10.96
C ARG A 171 -1.73 -0.76 -9.77
N VAL A 172 -3.03 -1.08 -9.73
CA VAL A 172 -3.91 -0.74 -8.59
C VAL A 172 -3.51 -1.56 -7.36
N VAL A 173 -3.23 -2.85 -7.53
CA VAL A 173 -2.73 -3.72 -6.44
C VAL A 173 -1.41 -3.17 -5.89
N PHE A 174 -0.50 -2.78 -6.78
CA PHE A 174 0.78 -2.20 -6.41
C PHE A 174 0.64 -0.89 -5.64
N GLY A 175 -0.19 0.05 -6.15
CA GLY A 175 -0.42 1.34 -5.49
C GLY A 175 -1.05 1.17 -4.10
N ALA A 176 -1.99 0.23 -3.94
CA ALA A 176 -2.56 -0.11 -2.65
C ALA A 176 -1.52 -0.68 -1.67
N ALA A 177 -0.62 -1.55 -2.15
CA ALA A 177 0.46 -2.09 -1.33
C ALA A 177 1.47 -1.02 -0.89
N VAL A 178 1.84 -0.09 -1.78
CA VAL A 178 2.73 1.04 -1.45
C VAL A 178 2.07 1.98 -0.44
N LEU A 179 0.77 2.26 -0.60
CA LEU A 179 0.01 3.05 0.37
C LEU A 179 -0.01 2.37 1.74
N LEU A 180 -0.33 1.08 1.79
CA LEU A 180 -0.34 0.30 3.03
C LEU A 180 1.04 0.34 3.71
N ALA A 181 2.12 0.14 2.95
CA ALA A 181 3.49 0.23 3.48
C ALA A 181 3.81 1.62 4.07
N ALA A 182 3.35 2.69 3.42
CA ALA A 182 3.55 4.05 3.90
C ALA A 182 2.77 4.36 5.20
N ILE A 183 1.58 3.77 5.38
CA ILE A 183 0.75 3.94 6.57
C ILE A 183 1.25 3.07 7.72
N GLU A 184 1.45 1.77 7.49
CA GLU A 184 1.93 0.82 8.52
C GLU A 184 3.34 1.15 8.97
N GLY A 185 4.22 1.59 8.05
CA GLY A 185 5.58 1.98 8.38
C GLY A 185 5.71 3.21 9.29
N ARG A 186 4.62 3.94 9.55
CA ARG A 186 4.56 5.07 10.51
C ARG A 186 4.09 4.67 11.90
N GLN A 187 3.40 3.54 12.04
CA GLN A 187 2.87 3.06 13.32
C GLN A 187 3.94 2.31 14.16
N GLN A 188 5.13 2.11 13.59
CA GLN A 188 6.33 1.57 14.23
C GLN A 188 7.30 2.69 14.62
#